data_AF-A0A1B6J3L8-F1
#
_entry.id   AF-A0A1B6J3L8-F1
#
_cell.length_a   1.000
_cell.length_b   1.000
_cell.length_c   1.000
_cell.angle_alpha   90.00
_cell.angle_beta   90.00
_cell.angle_gamma   90.00
#
_symmetry.space_group_name_H-M   'P 1'
#
loop_
_entity.id
_entity.type
_entity.pdbx_description
1 polymer ?
#
loop_
_entity_poly.entity_id
_entity_poly.type
_entity_poly.pdbx_seq_one_letter_code
_entity_poly.pdbx_strand_id
1 'polypeptide(L)'
;SALAFKIATDPFVGNLTFFRVYSGMVSSGDIVFNSVKEKRERFGRIVQMHANKREEIKEVHAGDIAAAIGLKDVTTGDTLCDPEAPIILEKMDFPEPVISVAVEPKTKADQEKMGFALNRLAQEDPSFHVWIDEES
;
A
#
# COMPACT_ATOMS: atom_id res chain seq x y z
N SER A 1 7.48 3.38 -14.54
CA SER A 1 6.63 3.78 -13.41
C SER A 1 5.55 2.74 -13.16
N ALA A 2 5.05 2.69 -11.93
CA ALA A 2 3.99 1.79 -11.49
C ALA A 2 3.07 2.49 -10.48
N LEU A 3 1.81 2.06 -10.41
CA LEU A 3 0.83 2.54 -9.44
C LEU A 3 0.52 1.42 -8.45
N ALA A 4 0.68 1.68 -7.16
CA ALA A 4 0.17 0.80 -6.10
C ALA A 4 -1.35 1.01 -5.98
N PHE A 5 -2.15 -0.01 -6.24
CA PHE A 5 -3.62 0.13 -6.30
C PHE A 5 -4.36 -0.66 -5.23
N LYS A 6 -3.66 -1.57 -4.53
CA LYS A 6 -4.26 -2.33 -3.43
C LYS A 6 -3.17 -2.77 -2.47
N ILE A 7 -3.43 -2.57 -1.18
CA ILE A 7 -2.64 -3.18 -0.11
C ILE A 7 -3.49 -4.27 0.53
N ALA A 8 -2.88 -5.42 0.74
CA ALA A 8 -3.50 -6.50 1.48
C ALA A 8 -2.48 -7.09 2.42
N THR A 9 -2.91 -7.49 3.60
CA THR A 9 -2.03 -8.21 4.51
C THR A 9 -2.22 -9.70 4.38
N ASP A 10 -1.15 -10.43 4.08
CA ASP A 10 -1.14 -11.89 4.09
C ASP A 10 -0.60 -12.44 5.42
N PRO A 11 -1.24 -13.46 6.03
CA PRO A 11 -0.79 -14.03 7.29
C PRO A 11 0.63 -14.64 7.27
N PHE A 12 1.13 -15.06 6.11
CA PHE A 12 2.39 -15.79 5.98
C PHE A 12 3.52 -14.91 5.45
N VAL A 13 3.22 -14.02 4.52
CA VAL A 13 4.24 -13.16 3.86
C VAL A 13 4.20 -11.70 4.29
N GLY A 14 3.21 -11.30 5.08
CA GLY A 14 3.06 -9.92 5.56
C GLY A 14 2.38 -9.01 4.53
N ASN A 15 2.76 -7.73 4.50
CA ASN A 15 2.14 -6.74 3.62
C ASN A 15 2.45 -7.01 2.15
N LEU A 16 1.39 -7.17 1.35
CA LEU A 16 1.40 -7.26 -0.10
C LEU A 16 0.93 -5.93 -0.68
N THR A 17 1.81 -5.28 -1.43
CA THR A 17 1.45 -4.11 -2.24
C THR A 17 1.26 -4.55 -3.68
N PHE A 18 0.01 -4.55 -4.15
CA PHE A 18 -0.30 -4.82 -5.54
C PHE A 18 -0.06 -3.57 -6.37
N PHE A 19 0.65 -3.74 -7.48
CA PHE A 19 1.00 -2.64 -8.35
C PHE A 19 0.81 -3.01 -9.83
N ARG A 20 0.51 -1.99 -10.62
CA ARG A 20 0.44 -2.04 -12.08
C ARG A 20 1.64 -1.31 -12.66
N VAL A 21 2.46 -1.97 -13.46
CA VAL A 21 3.57 -1.31 -14.17
C VAL A 21 3.05 -0.70 -15.47
N TYR A 22 3.24 0.61 -15.62
CA TYR A 22 2.83 1.36 -16.82
C TYR A 22 3.99 1.59 -17.79
N SER A 23 5.22 1.70 -17.28
CA SER A 23 6.40 1.90 -18.11
C SER A 23 7.66 1.33 -17.44
N GLY A 24 8.63 0.95 -18.26
CA GLY A 24 9.89 0.35 -17.78
C GLY A 24 9.70 -1.06 -17.25
N MET A 25 10.56 -1.43 -16.30
CA MET A 25 10.66 -2.76 -15.71
C MET A 25 11.14 -2.61 -14.27
N VAL A 26 10.74 -3.51 -13.38
CA VAL A 26 11.27 -3.58 -12.01
C VAL A 26 11.69 -5.01 -11.70
N SER A 27 12.85 -5.15 -11.06
CA SER A 27 13.38 -6.44 -10.61
C SER A 27 13.38 -6.56 -9.10
N SER A 28 13.34 -7.80 -8.63
CA SER A 28 13.58 -8.13 -7.23
C SER A 28 14.98 -7.66 -6.82
N GLY A 29 15.06 -6.88 -5.75
CA GLY A 29 16.28 -6.26 -5.24
C GLY A 29 16.39 -4.76 -5.56
N ASP A 30 15.65 -4.26 -6.55
CA ASP A 30 15.75 -2.87 -7.03
C ASP A 30 15.29 -1.86 -5.98
N ILE A 31 15.87 -0.67 -6.06
CA ILE A 31 15.44 0.50 -5.28
C ILE A 31 14.64 1.41 -6.20
N VAL A 32 13.39 1.62 -5.85
CA VAL A 32 12.48 2.54 -6.55
C VAL A 32 12.18 3.75 -5.67
N PHE A 33 11.58 4.78 -6.27
CA PHE A 33 11.18 6.00 -5.58
C PHE A 33 9.66 6.09 -5.51
N ASN A 34 9.13 6.23 -4.29
CA ASN A 34 7.76 6.64 -4.04
C ASN A 34 7.69 8.16 -4.21
N SER A 35 7.18 8.61 -5.36
CA SER A 35 7.13 10.03 -5.72
C SER A 35 6.06 10.82 -4.98
N VAL A 36 5.08 10.15 -4.36
CA VAL A 36 4.02 10.82 -3.57
C VAL A 36 4.53 11.18 -2.18
N LYS A 37 5.35 10.31 -1.58
CA LYS A 37 5.89 10.49 -0.22
C LYS A 37 7.35 10.91 -0.19
N GLU A 38 7.97 11.05 -1.36
CA GLU A 38 9.38 11.39 -1.53
C GLU A 38 10.34 10.45 -0.79
N LYS A 39 10.03 9.15 -0.79
CA LYS A 39 10.79 8.10 -0.08
C LYS A 39 11.31 7.04 -1.04
N ARG A 40 12.47 6.46 -0.72
CA ARG A 40 13.01 5.31 -1.45
C ARG A 40 12.48 4.02 -0.86
N GLU A 41 12.06 3.11 -1.73
CA GLU A 41 11.53 1.80 -1.38
C GLU A 41 12.38 0.72 -2.06
N ARG A 42 12.61 -0.40 -1.36
CA ARG A 42 13.34 -1.53 -1.93
C ARG A 42 12.39 -2.67 -2.22
N PHE A 43 12.33 -3.07 -3.49
CA PHE A 43 11.57 -4.25 -3.89
C PHE A 43 12.31 -5.49 -3.39
N GLY A 44 11.75 -6.15 -2.38
CA GLY A 44 12.26 -7.41 -1.87
C GLY A 44 11.84 -8.54 -2.79
N ARG A 45 10.90 -9.35 -2.34
CA ARG A 45 10.32 -10.45 -3.13
C ARG A 45 9.10 -9.93 -3.89
N ILE A 46 8.98 -10.36 -5.15
CA ILE A 46 7.84 -10.04 -6.00
C ILE A 46 7.11 -11.35 -6.30
N VAL A 47 5.79 -11.34 -6.15
CA VAL A 47 4.96 -12.49 -6.43
C VAL A 47 3.86 -12.14 -7.42
N GLN A 48 3.62 -13.05 -8.36
CA GLN A 48 2.44 -13.05 -9.18
C GLN A 48 1.40 -13.99 -8.56
N MET A 49 0.21 -13.44 -8.35
CA MET A 49 -0.89 -14.17 -7.73
C MET A 49 -1.72 -14.84 -8.82
N HIS A 50 -1.77 -16.17 -8.81
CA HIS A 50 -2.68 -16.97 -9.63
C HIS A 50 -3.84 -17.48 -8.78
N ALA A 51 -4.87 -18.05 -9.42
CA ALA A 51 -6.10 -18.49 -8.74
C ALA A 51 -5.84 -19.46 -7.56
N ASN A 52 -4.84 -20.34 -7.68
CA ASN A 52 -4.56 -21.39 -6.68
C ASN A 52 -3.09 -21.44 -6.23
N LYS A 53 -2.22 -20.59 -6.77
CA LYS A 53 -0.78 -20.60 -6.45
C LYS A 53 -0.20 -19.20 -6.45
N ARG A 54 0.88 -19.03 -5.70
CA ARG A 54 1.71 -17.83 -5.71
C ARG A 54 3.00 -18.19 -6.41
N GLU A 55 3.37 -17.40 -7.39
CA GLU A 55 4.58 -17.61 -8.17
C GLU A 55 5.56 -16.48 -7.90
N GLU A 56 6.73 -16.80 -7.38
CA GLU A 56 7.77 -15.79 -7.16
C GLU A 56 8.46 -15.48 -8.48
N ILE A 57 8.48 -14.20 -8.84
CA ILE A 57 9.02 -13.71 -10.10
C ILE A 57 10.16 -12.73 -9.81
N LYS A 58 11.15 -12.71 -10.71
CA LYS A 58 12.33 -11.84 -10.56
C LYS A 58 12.15 -10.47 -11.18
N GLU A 59 11.27 -10.35 -12.16
CA GLU A 59 11.08 -9.15 -12.96
C GLU A 59 9.60 -8.97 -13.31
N VAL A 60 9.20 -7.70 -13.46
CA VAL A 60 7.85 -7.28 -13.87
C VAL A 60 7.99 -6.23 -14.94
N HIS A 61 7.35 -6.44 -16.10
CA HIS A 61 7.46 -5.55 -17.25
C HIS A 61 6.28 -4.59 -17.33
N ALA A 62 6.45 -3.52 -18.10
CA ALA A 62 5.35 -2.64 -18.46
C ALA A 62 4.20 -3.45 -19.06
N GLY A 63 3.00 -3.29 -18.50
CA GLY A 63 1.86 -4.09 -18.91
C GLY A 63 1.53 -5.26 -17.97
N ASP A 64 2.30 -5.49 -16.91
CA ASP A 64 2.05 -6.55 -15.92
C ASP A 64 1.43 -6.03 -14.62
N ILE A 65 0.84 -6.96 -13.86
CA ILE A 65 0.37 -6.75 -12.48
C ILE A 65 1.03 -7.80 -11.59
N ALA A 66 1.61 -7.35 -10.48
CA ALA A 66 2.24 -8.20 -9.48
C ALA A 66 2.06 -7.61 -8.08
N ALA A 67 2.52 -8.34 -7.07
CA ALA A 67 2.55 -7.87 -5.69
C ALA A 67 3.97 -7.88 -5.14
N ALA A 68 4.38 -6.76 -4.54
CA ALA A 68 5.64 -6.63 -3.81
C ALA A 68 5.41 -6.94 -2.34
N ILE A 69 6.29 -7.76 -1.75
CA ILE A 69 6.22 -8.14 -0.34
C ILE A 69 7.10 -7.20 0.49
N GLY A 70 6.52 -6.65 1.55
CA GLY A 70 7.30 -5.98 2.62
C GLY A 70 7.71 -4.53 2.32
N LEU A 71 7.01 -3.85 1.40
CA LEU A 71 7.14 -2.40 1.28
C LEU A 71 6.60 -1.73 2.55
N LYS A 72 7.29 -0.68 3.02
CA LYS A 72 7.03 -0.08 4.33
C LYS A 72 6.18 1.18 4.23
N ASP A 73 6.60 2.14 3.41
CA ASP A 73 5.99 3.45 3.31
C ASP A 73 5.20 3.60 2.00
N VAL A 74 4.39 2.59 1.65
CA VAL A 74 3.53 2.61 0.46
C VAL A 74 2.07 2.48 0.84
N THR A 75 1.21 3.32 0.28
CA THR A 75 -0.25 3.32 0.44
C THR A 75 -0.96 3.09 -0.90
N THR A 76 -2.24 2.69 -0.85
CA THR A 76 -3.08 2.63 -2.05
C THR A 76 -3.13 4.01 -2.72
N GLY A 77 -2.85 4.05 -4.03
CA GLY A 77 -2.75 5.28 -4.83
C GLY A 77 -1.32 5.83 -5.01
N ASP A 78 -0.32 5.29 -4.31
CA ASP A 78 1.06 5.77 -4.42
C ASP A 78 1.69 5.39 -5.78
N THR A 79 2.53 6.29 -6.30
CA THR A 79 3.31 6.03 -7.52
C THR A 79 4.73 5.59 -7.17
N LEU A 80 5.15 4.48 -7.76
CA LEU A 80 6.51 3.91 -7.65
C LEU A 80 7.23 4.10 -8.99
N CYS A 81 8.38 4.77 -9.00
CA CYS A 81 9.06 5.18 -10.23
C CYS A 81 10.58 5.09 -10.11
N ASP A 82 11.26 5.33 -11.24
CA ASP A 82 12.71 5.44 -11.28
C ASP A 82 13.14 6.71 -10.54
N PRO A 83 14.11 6.65 -9.61
CA PRO A 83 14.63 7.82 -8.91
C PRO A 83 15.17 8.93 -9.84
N GLU A 84 15.67 8.57 -11.02
CA GLU A 84 16.24 9.51 -12.00
C GLU A 84 15.17 10.13 -12.91
N ALA A 85 13.95 9.58 -12.92
CA ALA A 85 12.82 10.07 -13.70
C ALA A 85 11.54 10.09 -12.86
N PRO A 86 11.47 10.95 -11.82
CA PRO A 86 10.32 11.01 -10.93
C PRO A 86 9.07 11.47 -11.67
N ILE A 87 7.98 10.75 -11.45
CA ILE A 87 6.66 11.06 -12.00
C ILE A 87 5.61 10.71 -10.95
N ILE A 88 4.54 11.51 -10.86
CA ILE A 88 3.34 11.19 -10.10
C ILE A 88 2.27 10.81 -11.11
N LEU A 89 1.78 9.56 -11.04
CA LEU A 89 0.62 9.13 -11.81
C LEU A 89 -0.65 9.73 -11.18
N GLU A 90 -1.72 9.83 -11.97
CA GLU A 90 -2.97 10.45 -11.53
C GLU A 90 -3.44 9.84 -10.20
N LYS A 91 -3.57 10.71 -9.20
CA LYS A 91 -4.01 10.32 -7.87
C LYS A 91 -5.49 9.97 -7.94
N MET A 92 -5.88 8.84 -7.37
CA MET A 92 -7.29 8.52 -7.20
C MET A 92 -7.93 9.58 -6.31
N ASP A 93 -8.97 10.24 -6.83
CA ASP A 93 -9.80 11.16 -6.05
C ASP A 93 -10.79 10.34 -5.23
N PHE A 94 -10.66 10.39 -3.90
CA PHE A 94 -11.55 9.68 -2.98
C PHE A 94 -12.55 10.67 -2.40
N PRO A 95 -13.86 10.39 -2.49
CA PRO A 95 -14.87 11.28 -1.92
C PRO A 95 -14.75 11.33 -0.40
N GLU A 96 -15.09 12.49 0.17
CA GLU A 96 -15.20 12.69 1.62
C GLU A 96 -16.21 11.71 2.25
N PRO A 97 -15.88 11.09 3.40
CA PRO A 97 -16.82 10.22 4.11
C PRO A 97 -18.09 10.96 4.52
N VAL A 98 -19.26 10.41 4.17
CA VAL A 98 -20.57 11.00 4.49
C VAL A 98 -21.20 10.46 5.77
N ILE A 99 -20.56 9.48 6.41
CA ILE A 99 -21.03 8.82 7.62
C ILE A 99 -19.88 8.63 8.61
N SER A 100 -20.14 8.87 9.89
CA SER A 100 -19.20 8.66 10.99
C SER A 100 -19.84 7.82 12.08
N VAL A 101 -19.04 6.98 12.74
CA VAL A 101 -19.47 6.14 13.86
C VAL A 101 -18.46 6.31 14.99
N ALA A 102 -18.93 6.61 16.19
CA ALA A 102 -18.09 6.64 17.38
C ALA A 102 -17.79 5.21 17.85
N VAL A 103 -16.52 4.94 18.18
CA VAL A 103 -16.06 3.64 18.66
C VAL A 103 -15.23 3.86 19.91
N GLU A 104 -15.61 3.18 21.00
CA GLU A 104 -14.93 3.28 22.30
C GLU A 104 -14.28 1.94 22.70
N PRO A 105 -13.03 1.95 23.19
CA PRO A 105 -12.38 0.75 23.69
C PRO A 105 -13.00 0.33 25.03
N LYS A 106 -13.32 -0.96 25.18
CA LYS A 106 -13.88 -1.49 26.44
C LYS A 106 -12.88 -1.43 27.60
N THR A 107 -11.59 -1.51 27.30
CA THR A 107 -10.52 -1.50 28.30
C THR A 107 -9.37 -0.62 27.84
N LYS A 108 -8.54 -0.16 28.79
CA LYS A 108 -7.31 0.59 28.45
C LYS A 108 -6.37 -0.19 27.54
N ALA A 109 -6.29 -1.52 27.70
CA ALA A 109 -5.48 -2.37 26.83
C ALA A 109 -6.03 -2.46 25.40
N ASP A 110 -7.34 -2.29 25.21
CA ASP A 110 -7.96 -2.28 23.90
C ASP A 110 -7.78 -0.95 23.17
N GLN A 111 -7.52 0.15 23.89
CA GLN A 111 -7.26 1.47 23.30
C GLN A 111 -6.03 1.44 22.39
N GLU A 112 -4.92 0.88 22.87
CA GLU A 112 -3.70 0.73 22.07
C GLU A 112 -3.92 -0.18 20.86
N LYS A 113 -4.55 -1.35 21.07
CA LYS A 113 -4.85 -2.32 20.01
C LYS A 113 -5.76 -1.75 18.94
N MET A 114 -6.76 -0.96 19.34
CA MET A 114 -7.68 -0.27 18.45
C MET A 114 -6.93 0.70 17.55
N GLY A 115 -6.03 1.53 18.10
CA GLY A 115 -5.21 2.45 17.31
C GLY A 115 -4.37 1.73 16.24
N PHE A 116 -3.76 0.58 16.59
CA PHE A 116 -3.02 -0.24 15.63
C PHE A 116 -3.92 -0.81 14.52
N ALA A 117 -5.10 -1.34 14.89
CA ALA A 117 -6.03 -1.94 13.94
C ALA A 117 -6.61 -0.90 12.96
N LEU A 118 -7.01 0.26 13.48
CA LEU A 118 -7.58 1.36 12.70
C LEU A 118 -6.57 1.93 11.70
N ASN A 119 -5.32 2.14 12.12
CA ASN A 119 -4.27 2.59 11.22
C ASN A 119 -4.01 1.61 10.08
N ARG A 120 -4.07 0.30 10.35
CA ARG A 120 -3.91 -0.72 9.31
C ARG A 120 -5.06 -0.70 8.31
N LEU A 121 -6.29 -0.48 8.77
CA LEU A 121 -7.45 -0.31 7.88
C LEU A 121 -7.32 0.94 7.00
N ALA A 122 -6.88 2.07 7.57
CA ALA A 122 -6.66 3.30 6.81
C ALA A 122 -5.57 3.17 5.72
N GLN A 123 -4.59 2.29 5.91
CA GLN A 123 -3.58 1.99 4.88
C GLN A 123 -4.15 1.15 3.72
N GLU A 124 -5.08 0.25 4.02
CA GLU A 124 -5.73 -0.60 3.01
C GLU A 124 -6.79 0.18 2.22
N ASP A 125 -7.54 1.07 2.89
CA ASP A 125 -8.63 1.86 2.32
C ASP A 125 -8.43 3.38 2.56
N PRO A 126 -8.05 4.15 1.52
CA PRO A 126 -7.85 5.60 1.63
C PRO A 126 -9.17 6.38 1.80
N SER A 127 -10.34 5.77 1.62
CA SER A 127 -11.62 6.40 1.95
C SER A 127 -11.95 6.32 3.45
N PHE A 128 -11.22 5.50 4.20
CA PHE A 128 -11.42 5.31 5.64
C PHE A 128 -10.61 6.32 6.45
N HIS A 129 -11.31 7.13 7.25
CA HIS A 129 -10.72 8.20 8.07
C HIS A 129 -10.98 7.93 9.55
N VAL A 130 -9.98 8.28 10.38
CA VAL A 130 -10.03 8.10 11.84
C VAL A 130 -9.46 9.34 12.49
N TRP A 131 -10.14 9.86 13.50
CA TRP A 131 -9.67 10.94 14.35
C TRP A 131 -10.12 10.69 15.79
N ILE A 132 -9.48 11.39 16.71
CA ILE A 132 -9.90 11.43 18.12
C ILE A 132 -10.70 12.72 18.28
N ASP A 133 -11.91 12.61 18.81
CA ASP A 133 -12.69 13.76 19.22
C ASP A 133 -12.11 14.29 20.54
N GLU A 134 -11.55 15.50 20.54
CA GLU A 134 -10.94 16.12 21.74
C GLU A 134 -11.97 16.80 22.66
N GLU A 135 -13.23 16.96 22.20
CA GLU A 135 -14.29 17.59 23.00
C GLU A 135 -15.05 16.60 23.90
N SER A 136 -14.83 15.29 23.72
CA SER A 136 -15.55 14.20 24.41
C SER A 136 -14.68 13.40 25.39
#